data_AF-A0A2K6UE75-F1
#
_entry.id   AF-A0A2K6UE75-F1
#
_cell.length_a   1.000
_cell.length_b   1.000
_cell.length_c   1.000
_cell.angle_alpha   90.00
_cell.angle_beta   90.00
_cell.angle_gamma   90.00
#
_symmetry.space_group_name_H-M   'P 1'
#
loop_
_entity.id
_entity.type
_entity.pdbx_description
1 polymer ?
#
loop_
_entity_poly.entity_id
_entity_poly.type
_entity_poly.pdbx_seq_one_letter_code
_entity_poly.pdbx_strand_id
1 'polypeptide(L)'
;RAYELIKSANLGKSEFDPSESFSPDLFVLCAEQALKMGQPEVSRDCIQMYFKVKAPVTQFLGRAHLCRAQLCAPKSAENLEEFENCVTQYMKAINFAKGEPRYHFLVFNASVLYWQMVRPFLKPGYHHYLIPSLSQIVNVLGQTDEEDKEWRAELMLELLECYVEAGRREEAARFCSTAGPFIKSHVPQKYRRFFSMMVRHELMDELQLKEEMKNSISLSVAFYINMLKAKQERNDLPEDASVVLRKACRRLGRLSHQRSPSVREEKMLLLFELARFSLTLKCTEISSDCLSDLKKMESTVSGFMTPLAGARGPLTCTWMKSKGKEKRAQLWARSLHRHGRPTAVSYLRFARPRSDDFCNFAPAHFSLPLLWPLSTHHSCF
;
A
#
# COMPACT_ATOMS: atom_id res chain seq x y z
N ARG A 1 -22.58 27.61 -8.50
CA ARG A 1 -24.06 27.76 -8.49
C ARG A 1 -24.72 26.99 -7.37
N ALA A 2 -24.61 25.65 -7.29
CA ALA A 2 -25.23 24.87 -6.19
C ALA A 2 -24.76 25.30 -4.78
N TYR A 3 -23.45 25.49 -4.59
CA TYR A 3 -22.88 26.01 -3.35
C TYR A 3 -23.47 27.37 -2.94
N GLU A 4 -23.58 28.32 -3.88
CA GLU A 4 -24.14 29.65 -3.60
C GLU A 4 -25.60 29.59 -3.15
N LEU A 5 -26.41 28.69 -3.73
CA LEU A 5 -27.80 28.48 -3.34
C LEU A 5 -27.92 27.89 -1.92
N ILE A 6 -27.07 26.90 -1.61
CA ILE A 6 -27.02 26.29 -0.27
C ILE A 6 -26.60 27.34 0.77
N LYS A 7 -25.61 28.17 0.43
CA LYS A 7 -25.08 29.23 1.30
C LYS A 7 -26.09 30.36 1.52
N SER A 8 -26.75 30.84 0.46
CA SER A 8 -27.75 31.91 0.58
C SER A 8 -28.94 31.49 1.44
N ALA A 9 -29.40 30.24 1.29
CA ALA A 9 -30.46 29.70 2.11
C ALA A 9 -30.07 29.52 3.57
N ASN A 10 -28.84 29.05 3.85
CA ASN A 10 -28.36 28.95 5.23
C ASN A 10 -28.20 30.32 5.92
N LEU A 11 -27.95 31.39 5.16
CA LEU A 11 -27.87 32.76 5.66
C LEU A 11 -29.24 33.45 5.79
N GLY A 12 -30.35 32.75 5.51
CA GLY A 12 -31.70 33.31 5.53
C GLY A 12 -31.95 34.33 4.42
N LYS A 13 -31.14 34.32 3.35
CA LYS A 13 -31.23 35.21 2.18
C LYS A 13 -31.85 34.51 0.96
N SER A 14 -32.60 33.43 1.19
CA SER A 14 -33.25 32.66 0.13
C SER A 14 -34.46 33.41 -0.43
N GLU A 15 -34.69 33.31 -1.75
CA GLU A 15 -35.99 33.66 -2.37
C GLU A 15 -37.08 32.61 -2.09
N PHE A 16 -36.74 31.49 -1.45
CA PHE A 16 -37.67 30.45 -1.01
C PHE A 16 -38.28 30.76 0.36
N ASP A 17 -39.44 30.18 0.63
CA ASP A 17 -40.21 30.32 1.87
C ASP A 17 -39.31 30.09 3.10
N PRO A 18 -39.35 30.90 4.18
CA PRO A 18 -38.51 30.74 5.38
C PRO A 18 -38.66 29.38 6.09
N SER A 19 -39.65 28.58 5.69
CA SER A 19 -39.91 27.21 6.13
C SER A 19 -39.08 26.14 5.39
N GLU A 20 -38.57 26.44 4.18
CA GLU A 20 -37.77 25.51 3.37
C GLU A 20 -36.29 25.56 3.76
N SER A 21 -35.92 24.77 4.76
CA SER A 21 -34.50 24.51 5.07
C SER A 21 -33.97 23.33 4.26
N PHE A 22 -32.82 23.50 3.62
CA PHE A 22 -32.12 22.40 2.95
C PHE A 22 -31.68 21.34 3.96
N SER A 23 -31.74 20.06 3.56
CA SER A 23 -31.17 18.98 4.39
C SER A 23 -29.69 19.26 4.68
N PRO A 24 -29.23 19.15 5.94
CA PRO A 24 -27.83 19.28 6.29
C PRO A 24 -26.90 18.35 5.48
N ASP A 25 -27.43 17.24 5.00
CA ASP A 25 -26.70 16.27 4.17
C ASP A 25 -26.16 16.90 2.88
N LEU A 26 -26.84 17.90 2.33
CA LEU A 26 -26.41 18.64 1.14
C LEU A 26 -25.10 19.39 1.38
N PHE A 27 -24.84 19.87 2.60
CA PHE A 27 -23.55 20.48 2.93
C PHE A 27 -22.41 19.47 2.76
N VAL A 28 -22.59 18.23 3.24
CA VAL A 28 -21.58 17.19 3.16
C VAL A 28 -21.35 16.75 1.72
N LEU A 29 -22.43 16.55 0.94
CA LEU A 29 -22.34 16.22 -0.48
C LEU A 29 -21.63 17.32 -1.28
N CYS A 30 -21.95 18.59 -1.00
CA CYS A 30 -21.28 19.73 -1.62
C CYS A 30 -19.80 19.77 -1.22
N ALA A 31 -19.48 19.52 0.05
CA ALA A 31 -18.09 19.50 0.54
C ALA A 31 -17.23 18.42 -0.11
N GLU A 32 -17.77 17.21 -0.28
CA GLU A 32 -17.07 16.12 -0.96
C GLU A 32 -16.83 16.43 -2.43
N GLN A 33 -17.83 16.99 -3.12
CA GLN A 33 -17.69 17.37 -4.51
C GLN A 33 -16.68 18.51 -4.68
N ALA A 34 -16.68 19.49 -3.77
CA ALA A 34 -15.71 20.57 -3.76
C ALA A 34 -14.27 20.06 -3.58
N LEU A 35 -14.04 19.08 -2.68
CA LEU A 35 -12.74 18.43 -2.54
C LEU A 35 -12.28 17.75 -3.83
N LYS A 36 -13.18 17.02 -4.50
CA LYS A 36 -12.90 16.37 -5.79
C LYS A 36 -12.53 17.36 -6.89
N MET A 37 -13.10 18.57 -6.84
CA MET A 37 -12.85 19.65 -7.78
C MET A 37 -11.64 20.54 -7.40
N GLY A 38 -10.92 20.22 -6.31
CA GLY A 38 -9.79 21.02 -5.85
C GLY A 38 -10.21 22.37 -5.26
N GLN A 39 -11.42 22.47 -4.69
CA GLN A 39 -11.97 23.69 -4.08
C GLN A 39 -12.08 23.52 -2.55
N PRO A 40 -10.95 23.56 -1.81
CA PRO A 40 -10.95 23.31 -0.36
C PRO A 40 -11.71 24.37 0.44
N GLU A 41 -11.75 25.62 -0.04
CA GLU A 41 -12.44 26.72 0.64
C GLU A 41 -13.96 26.51 0.66
N VAL A 42 -14.54 26.09 -0.47
CA VAL A 42 -15.96 25.72 -0.57
C VAL A 42 -16.28 24.55 0.34
N SER A 43 -15.42 23.53 0.35
CA SER A 43 -15.58 22.38 1.24
C SER A 43 -15.55 22.79 2.71
N ARG A 44 -14.60 23.66 3.10
CA ARG A 44 -14.48 24.16 4.47
C ARG A 44 -15.73 24.89 4.93
N ASP A 45 -16.27 25.78 4.10
CA ASP A 45 -17.49 26.53 4.41
C ASP A 45 -18.70 25.59 4.57
N CYS A 46 -18.87 24.64 3.65
CA CYS A 46 -19.91 23.62 3.75
C CYS A 46 -19.81 22.78 5.03
N ILE A 47 -18.61 22.29 5.37
CA ILE A 47 -18.41 21.52 6.61
C ILE A 47 -18.66 22.38 7.86
N GLN A 48 -18.28 23.66 7.83
CA GLN A 48 -18.58 24.58 8.92
C GLN A 48 -20.09 24.78 9.10
N MET A 49 -20.85 24.92 8.00
CA MET A 49 -22.31 25.00 8.06
C MET A 49 -22.93 23.70 8.61
N TYR A 50 -22.46 22.53 8.17
CA TYR A 50 -22.93 21.24 8.67
C TYR A 50 -22.79 21.08 10.18
N PHE A 51 -21.63 21.45 10.75
CA PHE A 51 -21.40 21.32 12.20
C PHE A 51 -22.04 22.44 13.04
N LYS A 52 -22.51 23.53 12.43
CA LYS A 52 -23.28 24.58 13.11
C LYS A 52 -24.73 24.19 13.32
N VAL A 53 -25.30 23.41 12.41
CA VAL A 53 -26.68 22.92 12.52
C VAL A 53 -26.73 21.64 13.36
N LYS A 54 -27.80 21.44 14.11
CA LYS A 54 -28.04 20.19 14.87
C LYS A 54 -28.51 19.10 13.91
N ALA A 55 -27.59 18.57 13.09
CA ALA A 55 -27.89 17.54 12.12
C ALA A 55 -28.23 16.19 12.79
N PRO A 56 -29.12 15.38 12.20
CA PRO A 56 -29.33 14.00 12.63
C PRO A 56 -28.04 13.19 12.55
N VAL A 57 -27.87 12.25 13.49
CA VAL A 57 -26.71 11.36 13.52
C VAL A 57 -26.90 10.24 12.50
N THR A 58 -26.34 10.45 11.31
CA THR A 58 -26.38 9.52 10.17
C THR A 58 -24.98 9.28 9.60
N GLN A 59 -24.86 8.50 8.53
CA GLN A 59 -23.60 8.35 7.77
C GLN A 59 -22.91 9.69 7.42
N PHE A 60 -23.68 10.77 7.29
CA PHE A 60 -23.16 12.09 6.95
C PHE A 60 -22.27 12.69 8.04
N LEU A 61 -22.44 12.28 9.31
CA LEU A 61 -21.54 12.70 10.38
C LEU A 61 -20.12 12.15 10.16
N GLY A 62 -20.00 10.85 9.87
CA GLY A 62 -18.73 10.23 9.55
C GLY A 62 -18.10 10.83 8.28
N ARG A 63 -18.91 11.03 7.23
CA ARG A 63 -18.46 11.66 5.98
C ARG A 63 -17.98 13.10 6.18
N ALA A 64 -18.67 13.89 7.01
CA ALA A 64 -18.25 15.25 7.35
C ALA A 64 -16.89 15.28 8.07
N HIS A 65 -16.66 14.33 8.99
CA HIS A 65 -15.34 14.15 9.61
C HIS A 65 -14.26 13.78 8.59
N LEU A 66 -14.56 12.91 7.61
CA LEU A 66 -13.61 12.57 6.54
C LEU A 66 -13.29 13.76 5.62
N CYS A 67 -14.26 14.63 5.33
CA CYS A 67 -13.99 15.90 4.64
C CYS A 67 -13.09 16.81 5.47
N ARG A 68 -13.37 16.95 6.77
CA ARG A 68 -12.55 17.76 7.68
C ARG A 68 -11.12 17.22 7.78
N ALA A 69 -10.94 15.90 7.82
CA ALA A 69 -9.63 15.25 7.81
C ALA A 69 -8.82 15.64 6.55
N GLN A 70 -9.44 15.57 5.37
CA GLN A 70 -8.79 15.94 4.11
C GLN A 70 -8.43 17.43 4.04
N LEU A 71 -9.24 18.30 4.63
CA LEU A 71 -8.97 19.75 4.69
C LEU A 71 -7.81 20.12 5.61
N CYS A 72 -7.50 19.28 6.60
CA CYS A 72 -6.37 19.46 7.51
C CYS A 72 -5.25 18.44 7.26
N ALA A 73 -5.18 17.87 6.06
CA ALA A 73 -4.13 16.91 5.73
C ALA A 73 -2.75 17.59 5.80
N PRO A 74 -1.78 17.02 6.53
CA PRO A 74 -0.46 17.62 6.72
C PRO A 74 0.27 17.78 5.38
N LYS A 75 0.85 18.95 5.16
CA LYS A 75 1.62 19.23 3.93
C LYS A 75 2.99 18.54 3.91
N SER A 76 3.54 18.26 5.08
CA SER A 76 4.83 17.58 5.25
C SER A 76 4.81 16.70 6.49
N ALA A 77 5.74 15.75 6.57
CA ALA A 77 5.89 14.89 7.75
C ALA A 77 6.41 15.63 9.00
N GLU A 78 6.85 16.89 8.84
CA GLU A 78 7.36 17.72 9.93
C GLU A 78 6.23 18.42 10.70
N ASN A 79 5.06 18.56 10.09
CA ASN A 79 3.90 19.17 10.73
C ASN A 79 3.10 18.13 11.53
N LEU A 80 3.59 17.78 12.71
CA LEU A 80 2.96 16.80 13.61
C LEU A 80 1.62 17.30 14.16
N GLU A 81 1.45 18.60 14.37
CA GLU A 81 0.18 19.17 14.85
C GLU A 81 -0.94 18.98 13.81
N GLU A 82 -0.68 19.29 12.54
CA GLU A 82 -1.64 19.03 11.46
C GLU A 82 -1.93 17.53 11.33
N PHE A 83 -0.92 16.67 11.49
CA PHE A 83 -1.09 15.23 11.48
C PHE A 83 -2.02 14.75 12.59
N GLU A 84 -1.77 15.12 13.85
CA GLU A 84 -2.60 14.73 15.00
C GLU A 84 -4.03 15.25 14.88
N ASN A 85 -4.20 16.48 14.40
CA ASN A 85 -5.50 17.07 14.10
C ASN A 85 -6.25 16.25 13.03
N CYS A 86 -5.54 15.83 11.98
CA CYS A 86 -6.08 15.01 10.90
C CYS A 86 -6.47 13.61 11.39
N VAL A 87 -5.58 12.94 12.12
CA VAL A 87 -5.82 11.63 12.75
C VAL A 87 -7.05 11.68 13.65
N THR A 88 -7.20 12.74 14.44
CA THR A 88 -8.38 12.92 15.30
C THR A 88 -9.68 12.90 14.50
N GLN A 89 -9.73 13.52 13.32
CA GLN A 89 -10.93 13.49 12.47
C GLN A 89 -11.18 12.09 11.89
N TYR A 90 -10.14 11.38 11.44
CA TYR A 90 -10.29 9.98 11.01
C TYR A 90 -10.82 9.10 12.13
N MET A 91 -10.28 9.22 13.35
CA MET A 91 -10.74 8.41 14.48
C MET A 91 -12.17 8.74 14.90
N LYS A 92 -12.62 10.00 14.76
CA LYS A 92 -14.05 10.34 14.97
C LYS A 92 -14.94 9.60 13.98
N ALA A 93 -14.59 9.59 12.69
CA ALA A 93 -15.35 8.86 11.68
C ALA A 93 -15.36 7.34 11.92
N ILE A 94 -14.20 6.76 12.24
CA ILE A 94 -14.04 5.31 12.49
C ILE A 94 -14.79 4.88 13.74
N ASN A 95 -14.64 5.60 14.86
CA ASN A 95 -15.30 5.24 16.12
C ASN A 95 -16.81 5.44 16.05
N PHE A 96 -17.30 6.38 15.24
CA PHE A 96 -18.71 6.51 14.92
C PHE A 96 -19.20 5.29 14.11
N ALA A 97 -18.48 4.93 13.05
CA ALA A 97 -18.89 3.90 12.11
C ALA A 97 -18.83 2.46 12.67
N LYS A 98 -17.87 2.17 13.55
CA LYS A 98 -17.66 0.80 14.08
C LYS A 98 -18.81 0.26 14.95
N GLY A 99 -19.67 1.15 15.46
CA GLY A 99 -20.78 0.76 16.35
C GLY A 99 -22.01 0.26 15.61
N GLU A 100 -22.08 0.45 14.29
CA GLU A 100 -23.27 0.20 13.50
C GLU A 100 -22.90 -0.49 12.16
N PRO A 101 -23.31 -1.76 11.94
CA PRO A 101 -22.94 -2.53 10.76
C PRO A 101 -23.22 -1.84 9.43
N ARG A 102 -24.34 -1.10 9.32
CA ARG A 102 -24.69 -0.37 8.10
C ARG A 102 -23.70 0.75 7.73
N TYR A 103 -22.81 1.12 8.66
CA TYR A 103 -21.79 2.15 8.47
C TYR A 103 -20.36 1.59 8.34
N HIS A 104 -20.16 0.27 8.35
CA HIS A 104 -18.81 -0.33 8.20
C HIS A 104 -18.07 0.13 6.94
N PHE A 105 -18.76 0.46 5.85
CA PHE A 105 -18.15 1.03 4.65
C PHE A 105 -17.38 2.34 4.93
N LEU A 106 -17.79 3.12 5.95
CA LEU A 106 -17.07 4.32 6.38
C LEU A 106 -15.73 3.99 7.05
N VAL A 107 -15.62 2.85 7.75
CA VAL A 107 -14.34 2.40 8.31
C VAL A 107 -13.37 2.09 7.18
N PHE A 108 -13.82 1.35 6.16
CA PHE A 108 -13.03 1.07 4.97
C PHE A 108 -12.61 2.36 4.26
N ASN A 109 -13.55 3.26 3.97
CA ASN A 109 -13.27 4.54 3.31
C ASN A 109 -12.29 5.41 4.12
N ALA A 110 -12.46 5.46 5.45
CA ALA A 110 -11.54 6.17 6.35
C ALA A 110 -10.13 5.60 6.27
N SER A 111 -9.98 4.28 6.23
CA SER A 111 -8.66 3.62 6.14
C SER A 111 -7.93 3.95 4.82
N VAL A 112 -8.67 4.01 3.70
CA VAL A 112 -8.12 4.36 2.38
C VAL A 112 -7.67 5.81 2.36
N LEU A 113 -8.49 6.73 2.87
CA LEU A 113 -8.16 8.15 2.94
C LEU A 113 -6.99 8.39 3.91
N TYR A 114 -6.99 7.73 5.07
CA TYR A 114 -5.87 7.76 6.02
C TYR A 114 -4.57 7.32 5.34
N TRP A 115 -4.59 6.21 4.59
CA TRP A 115 -3.41 5.73 3.87
C TRP A 115 -2.86 6.74 2.85
N GLN A 116 -3.74 7.49 2.19
CA GLN A 116 -3.33 8.57 1.29
C GLN A 116 -2.68 9.71 2.06
N MET A 117 -3.26 10.08 3.20
CA MET A 117 -2.77 11.17 4.06
C MET A 117 -1.39 10.86 4.65
N VAL A 118 -1.15 9.62 5.11
CA VAL A 118 0.10 9.28 5.81
C VAL A 118 1.29 9.01 4.87
N ARG A 119 1.11 9.09 3.54
CA ARG A 119 2.20 8.85 2.58
C ARG A 119 3.49 9.63 2.86
N PRO A 120 3.46 10.92 3.28
CA PRO A 120 4.67 11.67 3.62
C PRO A 120 5.42 11.10 4.84
N PHE A 121 4.74 10.37 5.72
CA PHE A 121 5.26 9.79 6.97
C PHE A 121 5.86 8.39 6.77
N LEU A 122 5.68 7.77 5.60
CA LEU A 122 6.27 6.46 5.26
C LEU A 122 7.76 6.57 4.88
N LYS A 123 8.44 7.64 5.27
CA LYS A 123 9.90 7.80 5.11
C LYS A 123 10.59 7.36 6.41
N PRO A 124 11.82 6.84 6.32
CA PRO A 124 12.57 6.41 7.50
C PRO A 124 12.59 7.49 8.59
N GLY A 125 12.38 7.07 9.83
CA GLY A 125 12.38 7.96 11.02
C GLY A 125 11.05 8.63 11.37
N TYR A 126 9.97 8.36 10.65
CA TYR A 126 8.62 8.90 10.96
C TYR A 126 7.57 7.82 11.20
N HIS A 127 7.88 6.55 10.94
CA HIS A 127 6.90 5.45 11.03
C HIS A 127 6.35 5.26 12.45
N HIS A 128 7.10 5.62 13.50
CA HIS A 128 6.63 5.49 14.89
C HIS A 128 5.40 6.36 15.18
N TYR A 129 5.24 7.51 14.52
CA TYR A 129 4.06 8.38 14.66
C TYR A 129 2.78 7.71 14.16
N LEU A 130 2.88 6.74 13.25
CA LEU A 130 1.73 6.07 12.64
C LEU A 130 1.18 4.92 13.49
N ILE A 131 1.99 4.37 14.39
CA ILE A 131 1.64 3.15 15.13
C ILE A 131 0.29 3.27 15.85
N PRO A 132 0.01 4.33 16.65
CA PRO A 132 -1.24 4.39 17.42
C PRO A 132 -2.48 4.36 16.52
N SER A 133 -2.51 5.20 15.48
CA SER A 133 -3.66 5.32 14.57
C SER A 133 -3.79 4.15 13.61
N LEU A 134 -2.68 3.63 13.08
CA LEU A 134 -2.69 2.49 12.15
C LEU A 134 -3.09 1.18 12.87
N SER A 135 -2.59 0.95 14.09
CA SER A 135 -3.03 -0.19 14.92
C SER A 135 -4.53 -0.16 15.18
N GLN A 136 -5.08 1.01 15.50
CA GLN A 136 -6.53 1.16 15.71
C GLN A 136 -7.31 0.87 14.42
N ILE A 137 -6.88 1.40 13.27
CA ILE A 137 -7.53 1.15 11.98
C ILE A 137 -7.53 -0.35 11.63
N VAL A 138 -6.38 -1.00 11.71
CA VAL A 138 -6.23 -2.44 11.40
C VAL A 138 -7.10 -3.29 12.34
N ASN A 139 -7.18 -2.91 13.62
CA ASN A 139 -8.02 -3.59 14.59
C ASN A 139 -9.51 -3.43 14.27
N VAL A 140 -9.98 -2.21 14.03
CA VAL A 140 -11.40 -1.96 13.73
C VAL A 140 -11.81 -2.61 12.42
N LEU A 141 -11.00 -2.55 11.36
CA LEU A 141 -11.24 -3.29 10.11
C LEU A 141 -11.40 -4.79 10.34
N GLY A 142 -10.67 -5.35 11.33
CA GLY A 142 -10.80 -6.74 11.69
C GLY A 142 -12.04 -7.13 12.47
N GLN A 143 -12.75 -6.14 13.02
CA GLN A 143 -14.02 -6.31 13.74
C GLN A 143 -15.23 -6.06 12.84
N THR A 144 -15.03 -5.37 11.71
CA THR A 144 -16.05 -5.16 10.70
C THR A 144 -16.11 -6.32 9.71
N ASP A 145 -17.27 -6.54 9.09
CA ASP A 145 -17.44 -7.49 7.97
C ASP A 145 -16.79 -6.90 6.69
N GLU A 146 -15.46 -6.79 6.72
CA GLU A 146 -14.67 -6.24 5.62
C GLU A 146 -14.50 -7.26 4.49
N GLU A 147 -14.90 -6.88 3.28
CA GLU A 147 -14.74 -7.71 2.09
C GLU A 147 -13.28 -7.78 1.59
N ASP A 148 -12.53 -6.67 1.63
CA ASP A 148 -11.19 -6.56 1.03
C ASP A 148 -10.06 -6.96 2.00
N LYS A 149 -9.96 -8.27 2.24
CA LYS A 149 -8.91 -8.83 3.11
C LYS A 149 -7.49 -8.52 2.60
N GLU A 150 -7.32 -8.26 1.30
CA GLU A 150 -6.03 -7.90 0.70
C GLU A 150 -5.58 -6.48 1.13
N TRP A 151 -6.54 -5.56 1.25
CA TRP A 151 -6.31 -4.21 1.77
C TRP A 151 -5.88 -4.23 3.23
N ARG A 152 -6.63 -4.93 4.10
CA ARG A 152 -6.23 -5.11 5.50
C ARG A 152 -4.86 -5.75 5.65
N ALA A 153 -4.52 -6.75 4.84
CA ALA A 153 -3.19 -7.34 4.85
C ALA A 153 -2.07 -6.36 4.44
N GLU A 154 -2.35 -5.40 3.55
CA GLU A 154 -1.38 -4.34 3.21
C GLU A 154 -1.13 -3.41 4.39
N LEU A 155 -2.20 -3.01 5.09
CA LEU A 155 -2.09 -2.19 6.30
C LEU A 155 -1.37 -2.93 7.43
N MET A 156 -1.58 -4.24 7.57
CA MET A 156 -0.84 -5.07 8.53
C MET A 156 0.65 -5.15 8.21
N LEU A 157 1.03 -5.28 6.94
CA LEU A 157 2.44 -5.27 6.53
C LEU A 157 3.12 -3.95 6.89
N GLU A 158 2.47 -2.81 6.60
CA GLU A 158 3.03 -1.51 6.96
C GLU A 158 3.09 -1.32 8.48
N LEU A 159 2.09 -1.79 9.23
CA LEU A 159 2.10 -1.69 10.68
C LEU A 159 3.26 -2.49 11.29
N LEU A 160 3.57 -3.67 10.76
CA LEU A 160 4.75 -4.43 11.17
C LEU A 160 6.04 -3.64 10.91
N GLU A 161 6.16 -3.03 9.73
CA GLU A 161 7.31 -2.16 9.39
C GLU A 161 7.44 -1.02 10.40
N CYS A 162 6.32 -0.39 10.79
CA CYS A 162 6.31 0.68 11.77
C CYS A 162 6.82 0.22 13.14
N TYR A 163 6.38 -0.95 13.62
CA TYR A 163 6.89 -1.50 14.88
C TYR A 163 8.38 -1.81 14.83
N VAL A 164 8.84 -2.39 13.72
CA VAL A 164 10.25 -2.75 13.50
C VAL A 164 11.14 -1.50 13.46
N GLU A 165 10.80 -0.49 12.65
CA GLU A 165 11.58 0.74 12.56
C GLU A 165 11.62 1.52 13.89
N ALA A 166 10.53 1.46 14.67
CA ALA A 166 10.47 2.07 16.00
C ALA A 166 11.23 1.28 17.09
N GLY A 167 11.83 0.13 16.76
CA GLY A 167 12.52 -0.74 17.73
C GLY A 167 11.58 -1.44 18.72
N ARG A 168 10.26 -1.43 18.50
CA ARG A 168 9.23 -2.00 19.38
C ARG A 168 9.07 -3.51 19.15
N ARG A 169 10.15 -4.25 19.36
CA ARG A 169 10.28 -5.68 19.01
C ARG A 169 9.24 -6.58 19.68
N GLU A 170 8.93 -6.36 20.96
CA GLU A 170 7.94 -7.16 21.67
C GLU A 170 6.52 -6.97 21.13
N GLU A 171 6.18 -5.76 20.68
CA GLU A 171 4.90 -5.47 20.06
C GLU A 171 4.83 -6.01 18.65
N ALA A 172 5.93 -5.91 17.88
CA ALA A 172 6.05 -6.54 16.58
C ALA A 172 5.80 -8.06 16.67
N ALA A 173 6.46 -8.75 17.60
CA ALA A 173 6.30 -10.19 17.79
C ALA A 173 4.87 -10.59 18.18
N ARG A 174 4.26 -9.87 19.15
CA ARG A 174 2.86 -10.08 19.52
C ARG A 174 1.92 -9.86 18.34
N PHE A 175 2.14 -8.80 17.57
CA PHE A 175 1.34 -8.49 16.39
C PHE A 175 1.47 -9.58 15.31
N CYS A 176 2.67 -10.14 15.10
CA CYS A 176 2.91 -11.25 14.18
C CYS A 176 2.08 -12.49 14.51
N SER A 177 1.87 -12.81 15.79
CA SER A 177 1.02 -13.94 16.20
C SER A 177 -0.43 -13.81 15.75
N THR A 178 -0.93 -12.58 15.55
CA THR A 178 -2.30 -12.32 15.06
C THR A 178 -2.33 -12.11 13.55
N ALA A 179 -1.42 -11.31 13.00
CA ALA A 179 -1.39 -10.96 11.59
C ALA A 179 -0.92 -12.12 10.69
N GLY A 180 0.02 -12.95 11.18
CA GLY A 180 0.56 -14.09 10.44
C GLY A 180 -0.53 -15.08 9.98
N PRO A 181 -1.33 -15.66 10.90
CA PRO A 181 -2.43 -16.56 10.55
C PRO A 181 -3.47 -15.91 9.62
N PHE A 182 -3.77 -14.63 9.80
CA PHE A 182 -4.71 -13.90 8.95
C PHE A 182 -4.19 -13.79 7.51
N ILE A 183 -2.95 -13.32 7.32
CA ILE A 183 -2.35 -13.15 5.99
C ILE A 183 -2.17 -14.52 5.31
N LYS A 184 -1.76 -15.54 6.06
CA LYS A 184 -1.56 -16.90 5.53
C LYS A 184 -2.87 -17.51 5.02
N SER A 185 -3.99 -17.31 5.73
CA SER A 185 -5.29 -17.89 5.36
C SER A 185 -6.02 -17.11 4.26
N HIS A 186 -5.89 -15.78 4.24
CA HIS A 186 -6.70 -14.93 3.35
C HIS A 186 -5.93 -14.33 2.19
N VAL A 187 -4.62 -14.12 2.33
CA VAL A 187 -3.78 -13.39 1.37
C VAL A 187 -2.40 -14.07 1.22
N PRO A 188 -2.36 -15.39 0.93
CA PRO A 188 -1.13 -16.19 0.99
C PRO A 188 -0.01 -15.66 0.09
N GLN A 189 -0.33 -14.98 -1.01
CA GLN A 189 0.62 -14.34 -1.91
C GLN A 189 1.46 -13.24 -1.23
N LYS A 190 0.97 -12.62 -0.15
CA LYS A 190 1.70 -11.62 0.64
C LYS A 190 2.46 -12.22 1.82
N TYR A 191 2.15 -13.47 2.21
CA TYR A 191 2.73 -14.10 3.40
C TYR A 191 4.25 -14.21 3.33
N ARG A 192 4.83 -14.50 2.16
CA ARG A 192 6.29 -14.57 2.00
C ARG A 192 6.99 -13.26 2.39
N ARG A 193 6.41 -12.11 2.03
CA ARG A 193 6.95 -10.79 2.40
C ARG A 193 6.88 -10.60 3.91
N PHE A 194 5.73 -10.92 4.50
CA PHE A 194 5.52 -10.86 5.96
C PHE A 194 6.53 -11.74 6.71
N PHE A 195 6.68 -12.99 6.27
CA PHE A 195 7.65 -13.94 6.81
C PHE A 195 9.10 -13.47 6.69
N SER A 196 9.46 -12.86 5.56
CA SER A 196 10.81 -12.31 5.37
C SER A 196 11.15 -11.24 6.41
N MET A 197 10.18 -10.37 6.75
CA MET A 197 10.34 -9.37 7.80
C MET A 197 10.47 -10.03 9.18
N MET A 198 9.62 -11.01 9.48
CA MET A 198 9.69 -11.75 10.75
C MET A 198 11.05 -12.41 10.97
N VAL A 199 11.63 -13.03 9.93
CA VAL A 199 12.96 -13.64 10.01
C VAL A 199 14.06 -12.60 10.17
N ARG A 200 14.04 -11.55 9.33
CA ARG A 200 15.09 -10.51 9.35
C ARG A 200 15.19 -9.80 10.70
N HIS A 201 14.07 -9.66 11.40
CA HIS A 201 13.98 -8.96 12.67
C HIS A 201 13.82 -9.89 13.88
N GLU A 202 14.04 -11.19 13.71
CA GLU A 202 14.04 -12.19 14.79
C GLU A 202 12.72 -12.18 15.62
N LEU A 203 11.58 -12.07 14.93
CA LEU A 203 10.24 -11.94 15.54
C LEU A 203 9.52 -13.29 15.75
N MET A 204 10.20 -14.40 15.49
CA MET A 204 9.64 -15.76 15.59
C MET A 204 10.61 -16.69 16.32
N ASP A 205 10.06 -17.67 17.03
CA ASP A 205 10.86 -18.72 17.65
C ASP A 205 11.31 -19.80 16.64
N GLU A 206 12.31 -20.58 17.04
CA GLU A 206 12.89 -21.61 16.17
C GLU A 206 11.91 -22.72 15.76
N LEU A 207 10.95 -23.07 16.62
CA LEU A 207 9.99 -24.13 16.35
C LEU A 207 9.01 -23.68 15.27
N GLN A 208 8.49 -22.46 15.39
CA GLN A 208 7.64 -21.82 14.38
C GLN A 208 8.36 -21.72 13.04
N LEU A 209 9.63 -21.29 13.03
CA LEU A 209 10.43 -21.20 11.82
C LEU A 209 10.60 -22.57 11.12
N LYS A 210 10.91 -23.63 11.89
CA LYS A 210 11.03 -24.99 11.35
C LYS A 210 9.73 -25.47 10.72
N GLU A 211 8.59 -25.19 11.35
CA GLU A 211 7.28 -25.60 10.83
C GLU A 211 6.91 -24.84 9.55
N GLU A 212 7.13 -23.52 9.50
CA GLU A 212 6.88 -22.71 8.29
C GLU A 212 7.73 -23.17 7.10
N MET A 213 8.98 -23.53 7.34
CA MET A 213 9.91 -23.97 6.30
C MET A 213 9.61 -25.37 5.76
N LYS A 214 9.04 -26.27 6.58
CA LYS A 214 8.82 -27.68 6.24
C LYS A 214 7.99 -27.86 4.97
N ASN A 215 7.00 -27.00 4.79
CA ASN A 215 5.99 -27.13 3.74
C ASN A 215 6.22 -26.16 2.56
N SER A 216 7.28 -25.34 2.58
CA SER A 216 7.51 -24.34 1.53
C SER A 216 8.98 -24.13 1.19
N ILE A 217 9.33 -24.44 -0.07
CA ILE A 217 10.63 -24.10 -0.65
C ILE A 217 10.82 -22.58 -0.68
N SER A 218 9.77 -21.82 -1.00
CA SER A 218 9.83 -20.36 -1.06
C SER A 218 10.16 -19.76 0.30
N LEU A 219 9.46 -20.18 1.36
CA LEU A 219 9.74 -19.72 2.73
C LEU A 219 11.10 -20.20 3.22
N SER A 220 11.52 -21.41 2.88
CA SER A 220 12.88 -21.90 3.17
C SER A 220 13.96 -21.01 2.56
N VAL A 221 13.82 -20.62 1.29
CA VAL A 221 14.79 -19.74 0.61
C VAL A 221 14.74 -18.34 1.20
N ALA A 222 13.55 -17.80 1.45
CA ALA A 222 13.35 -16.51 2.10
C ALA A 222 13.99 -16.46 3.49
N PHE A 223 13.89 -17.56 4.27
CA PHE A 223 14.53 -17.70 5.57
C PHE A 223 16.04 -17.53 5.47
N TYR A 224 16.73 -18.32 4.63
CA TYR A 224 18.19 -18.26 4.54
C TYR A 224 18.69 -16.88 4.09
N ILE A 225 18.00 -16.24 3.14
CA ILE A 225 18.35 -14.89 2.67
C ILE A 225 18.20 -13.88 3.82
N ASN A 226 17.05 -13.88 4.51
CA ASN A 226 16.76 -12.85 5.52
C ASN A 226 17.50 -13.07 6.83
N MET A 227 17.78 -14.32 7.20
CA MET A 227 18.68 -14.66 8.32
C MET A 227 20.09 -14.11 8.07
N LEU A 228 20.65 -14.32 6.87
CA LEU A 228 21.98 -13.79 6.54
C LEU A 228 22.00 -12.26 6.44
N LYS A 229 20.91 -11.63 5.97
CA LYS A 229 20.77 -10.16 6.00
C LYS A 229 20.80 -9.61 7.42
N ALA A 230 20.04 -10.22 8.34
CA ALA A 230 20.03 -9.83 9.75
C ALA A 230 21.43 -9.92 10.37
N LYS A 231 22.15 -11.02 10.10
CA LYS A 231 23.53 -11.22 10.53
C LYS A 231 24.51 -10.23 9.90
N GLN A 232 24.34 -9.90 8.62
CA GLN A 232 25.13 -8.88 7.94
C GLN A 232 24.98 -7.49 8.58
N GLU A 233 23.76 -7.09 8.92
CA GLU A 233 23.49 -5.79 9.57
C GLU A 233 24.20 -5.65 10.92
N ARG A 234 24.44 -6.78 11.60
CA ARG A 234 25.16 -6.85 12.87
C ARG A 234 26.65 -7.11 12.72
N ASN A 235 27.17 -7.18 11.49
CA ASN A 235 28.55 -7.59 11.17
C ASN A 235 28.95 -8.97 11.75
N ASP A 236 27.99 -9.89 11.87
CA ASP A 236 28.15 -11.24 12.44
C ASP A 236 27.83 -12.31 11.38
N LEU A 237 28.42 -12.16 10.18
CA LEU A 237 28.22 -13.11 9.08
C LEU A 237 28.99 -14.41 9.34
N PRO A 238 28.36 -15.58 9.16
CA PRO A 238 29.06 -16.85 9.31
C PRO A 238 30.02 -17.09 8.13
N GLU A 239 31.15 -17.75 8.38
CA GLU A 239 32.15 -18.07 7.35
C GLU A 239 31.56 -18.89 6.19
N ASP A 240 30.58 -19.74 6.49
CA ASP A 240 29.89 -20.60 5.53
C ASP A 240 28.69 -19.93 4.83
N ALA A 241 28.52 -18.60 4.93
CA ALA A 241 27.40 -17.88 4.32
C ALA A 241 27.25 -18.17 2.82
N SER A 242 28.37 -18.29 2.09
CA SER A 242 28.37 -18.64 0.65
C SER A 242 27.81 -20.04 0.39
N VAL A 243 28.07 -21.00 1.27
CA VAL A 243 27.55 -22.37 1.21
C VAL A 243 26.05 -22.37 1.45
N VAL A 244 25.57 -21.61 2.43
CA VAL A 244 24.15 -21.43 2.73
C VAL A 244 23.41 -20.82 1.54
N LEU A 245 23.95 -19.76 0.93
CA LEU A 245 23.37 -19.14 -0.26
C LEU A 245 23.34 -20.09 -1.46
N ARG A 246 24.41 -20.88 -1.66
CA ARG A 246 24.46 -21.88 -2.75
C ARG A 246 23.40 -22.97 -2.55
N LYS A 247 23.17 -23.41 -1.30
CA LYS A 247 22.09 -24.34 -0.95
C LYS A 247 20.71 -23.74 -1.23
N ALA A 248 20.51 -22.46 -0.90
CA ALA A 248 19.27 -21.73 -1.21
C ALA A 248 19.04 -21.61 -2.72
N CYS A 249 20.08 -21.27 -3.50
CA CYS A 249 20.04 -21.20 -4.96
C CYS A 249 19.62 -22.54 -5.59
N ARG A 250 20.26 -23.64 -5.17
CA ARG A 250 19.90 -24.99 -5.65
C ARG A 250 18.47 -25.38 -5.28
N ARG A 251 17.99 -24.99 -4.09
CA ARG A 251 16.59 -25.21 -3.67
C ARG A 251 15.62 -24.44 -4.56
N LEU A 252 15.93 -23.19 -4.88
CA LEU A 252 15.12 -22.35 -5.75
C LEU A 252 15.08 -22.85 -7.19
N GLY A 253 16.18 -23.41 -7.70
CA GLY A 253 16.23 -24.06 -9.01
C GLY A 253 15.18 -25.18 -9.15
N ARG A 254 14.98 -25.98 -8.09
CA ARG A 254 13.98 -27.07 -8.04
C ARG A 254 12.53 -26.59 -7.98
N LEU A 255 12.27 -25.31 -7.71
CA LEU A 255 10.92 -24.78 -7.70
C LEU A 255 10.34 -24.76 -9.13
N SER A 256 9.33 -25.61 -9.36
CA SER A 256 8.64 -25.75 -10.65
C SER A 256 7.81 -24.49 -10.94
N HIS A 257 8.20 -23.73 -11.95
CA HIS A 257 7.61 -22.43 -12.28
C HIS A 257 6.55 -22.50 -13.38
N GLN A 258 6.32 -23.69 -13.96
CA GLN A 258 5.36 -23.91 -15.04
C GLN A 258 3.91 -24.11 -14.52
N ARG A 259 3.72 -24.24 -13.21
CA ARG A 259 2.44 -24.65 -12.62
C ARG A 259 1.46 -23.49 -12.39
N SER A 260 1.95 -22.27 -12.17
CA SER A 260 1.08 -21.09 -12.06
C SER A 260 1.85 -19.77 -12.27
N PRO A 261 1.17 -18.71 -12.74
CA PRO A 261 1.77 -17.37 -12.85
C PRO A 261 2.27 -16.82 -11.51
N SER A 262 1.58 -17.12 -10.40
CA SER A 262 1.95 -16.66 -9.06
C SER A 262 3.26 -17.28 -8.56
N VAL A 263 3.44 -18.60 -8.73
CA VAL A 263 4.68 -19.31 -8.35
C VAL A 263 5.85 -18.84 -9.20
N ARG A 264 5.59 -18.50 -10.47
CA ARG A 264 6.58 -17.93 -11.37
C ARG A 264 7.04 -16.53 -10.92
N GLU A 265 6.10 -15.64 -10.60
CA GLU A 265 6.39 -14.30 -10.06
C GLU A 265 7.18 -14.39 -8.74
N GLU A 266 6.77 -15.30 -7.85
CA GLU A 266 7.45 -15.55 -6.58
C GLU A 266 8.89 -16.03 -6.79
N LYS A 267 9.11 -16.99 -7.70
CA LYS A 267 10.45 -17.47 -8.06
C LYS A 267 11.32 -16.34 -8.63
N MET A 268 10.78 -15.50 -9.52
CA MET A 268 11.51 -14.36 -10.06
C MET A 268 11.97 -13.41 -8.95
N LEU A 269 11.06 -13.05 -8.03
CA LEU A 269 11.39 -12.15 -6.92
C LEU A 269 12.47 -12.73 -6.01
N LEU A 270 12.42 -14.04 -5.70
CA LEU A 270 13.48 -14.69 -4.91
C LEU A 270 14.81 -14.76 -5.65
N LEU A 271 14.82 -15.01 -6.96
CA LEU A 271 16.04 -15.01 -7.76
C LEU A 271 16.69 -13.62 -7.78
N PHE A 272 15.89 -12.55 -7.95
CA PHE A 272 16.38 -11.18 -7.86
C PHE A 272 16.96 -10.86 -6.48
N GLU A 273 16.25 -11.24 -5.43
CA GLU A 273 16.68 -10.98 -4.05
C GLU A 273 17.97 -11.73 -3.73
N LEU A 274 18.06 -13.01 -4.11
CA LEU A 274 19.24 -13.85 -3.93
C LEU A 274 20.43 -13.36 -4.74
N ALA A 275 20.24 -12.99 -6.01
CA ALA A 275 21.29 -12.44 -6.85
C ALA A 275 21.87 -11.17 -6.25
N ARG A 276 21.00 -10.21 -5.90
CA ARG A 276 21.42 -8.92 -5.31
C ARG A 276 22.18 -9.13 -4.02
N PHE A 277 21.67 -9.97 -3.12
CA PHE A 277 22.32 -10.22 -1.84
C PHE A 277 23.65 -10.98 -2.01
N SER A 278 23.72 -11.92 -2.95
CA SER A 278 24.97 -12.62 -3.28
C SER A 278 26.05 -11.66 -3.77
N LEU A 279 25.69 -10.64 -4.57
CA LEU A 279 26.61 -9.58 -4.97
C LEU A 279 27.12 -8.76 -3.78
N THR A 280 26.24 -8.42 -2.83
CA THR A 280 26.65 -7.74 -1.59
C THR A 280 27.68 -8.56 -0.81
N LEU A 281 27.54 -9.90 -0.80
CA LEU A 281 28.49 -10.82 -0.18
C LEU A 281 29.65 -11.25 -1.11
N LYS A 282 29.83 -10.59 -2.27
CA LYS A 282 30.86 -10.90 -3.27
C LYS A 282 30.84 -12.35 -3.82
N CYS A 283 29.70 -13.04 -3.69
CA CYS A 283 29.47 -14.37 -4.25
C CYS A 283 29.02 -14.27 -5.71
N THR A 284 29.94 -13.91 -6.61
CA THR A 284 29.65 -13.60 -8.02
C THR A 284 29.09 -14.78 -8.80
N GLU A 285 29.56 -16.00 -8.54
CA GLU A 285 29.06 -17.23 -9.16
C GLU A 285 27.56 -17.42 -8.92
N ILE A 286 27.12 -17.34 -7.66
CA ILE A 286 25.72 -17.53 -7.25
C ILE A 286 24.84 -16.46 -7.89
N SER A 287 25.32 -15.21 -7.93
CA SER A 287 24.61 -14.13 -8.62
C SER A 287 24.46 -14.41 -10.12
N SER A 288 25.52 -14.87 -10.78
CA SER A 288 25.51 -15.20 -12.20
C SER A 288 24.50 -16.32 -12.50
N ASP A 289 24.49 -17.37 -11.68
CA ASP A 289 23.54 -18.48 -11.80
C ASP A 289 22.09 -17.99 -11.70
N CYS A 290 21.79 -17.16 -10.70
CA CYS A 290 20.45 -16.59 -10.50
C CYS A 290 20.00 -15.74 -11.70
N LEU A 291 20.90 -14.92 -12.25
CA LEU A 291 20.62 -14.07 -13.41
C LEU A 291 20.43 -14.90 -14.69
N SER A 292 21.22 -15.97 -14.86
CA SER A 292 21.03 -16.93 -15.95
C SER A 292 19.65 -17.59 -15.89
N ASP A 293 19.21 -18.02 -14.69
CA ASP A 293 17.89 -18.60 -14.51
C ASP A 293 16.76 -17.59 -14.75
N LEU A 294 16.94 -16.32 -14.35
CA LEU A 294 16.01 -15.24 -14.69
C LEU A 294 15.89 -15.04 -16.20
N LYS A 295 17.01 -15.01 -16.93
CA LYS A 295 17.02 -14.89 -18.40
C LYS A 295 16.29 -16.05 -19.08
N LYS A 296 16.52 -17.29 -18.62
CA LYS A 296 15.79 -18.46 -19.12
C LYS A 296 14.29 -18.30 -18.92
N MET A 297 13.87 -17.84 -17.74
CA MET A 297 12.45 -17.59 -17.46
C MET A 297 11.86 -16.49 -18.34
N GLU A 298 12.62 -15.47 -18.74
CA GLU A 298 12.16 -14.41 -19.67
C GLU A 298 11.99 -14.96 -21.11
N SER A 299 12.96 -15.74 -21.59
CA SER A 299 12.92 -16.32 -22.95
C SER A 299 11.72 -17.24 -23.19
N THR A 300 11.20 -17.93 -22.16
CA THR A 300 9.99 -18.76 -22.26
C THR A 300 8.71 -17.95 -22.55
N VAL A 301 8.69 -16.64 -22.27
CA VAL A 301 7.54 -15.76 -22.60
C VAL A 301 7.48 -15.47 -24.10
N SER A 302 8.66 -15.34 -24.73
CA SER A 302 8.76 -15.06 -26.16
C SER A 302 8.31 -16.24 -27.03
N GLY A 303 8.31 -17.47 -26.50
CA GLY A 303 7.92 -18.69 -27.22
C GLY A 303 6.41 -18.95 -27.29
N PHE A 304 5.57 -18.19 -26.58
CA PHE A 304 4.10 -18.32 -26.62
C PHE A 304 3.43 -17.43 -27.67
N MET A 305 4.19 -16.65 -28.44
CA MET A 305 3.68 -15.98 -29.64
C MET A 305 3.91 -16.89 -30.85
N THR A 306 2.99 -17.82 -31.10
CA THR A 306 2.88 -18.39 -32.45
C THR A 306 2.39 -17.30 -33.40
N PRO A 307 3.01 -17.12 -34.58
CA PRO A 307 2.46 -16.25 -35.60
C PRO A 307 1.24 -16.96 -36.20
N LEU A 308 0.04 -16.41 -35.98
CA LEU A 308 -1.07 -16.67 -36.89
C LEU A 308 -0.70 -16.05 -38.23
N ALA A 309 -0.17 -16.90 -39.12
CA ALA A 309 0.08 -16.55 -40.50
C ALA A 309 -1.24 -16.18 -41.16
N GLY A 310 -1.37 -14.93 -41.60
CA GLY A 310 -2.47 -14.50 -42.47
C GLY A 310 -3.20 -13.23 -42.04
N ALA A 311 -2.52 -12.08 -41.96
CA ALA A 311 -3.16 -10.79 -42.14
C ALA A 311 -2.13 -9.75 -42.61
N ARG A 312 -2.22 -9.35 -43.88
CA ARG A 312 -1.52 -8.18 -44.41
C ARG A 312 -2.22 -6.93 -43.85
N GLY A 313 -1.51 -6.16 -43.03
CA GLY A 313 -1.96 -4.85 -42.52
C GLY A 313 -0.95 -4.27 -41.52
N PRO A 314 -0.78 -2.94 -41.44
CA PRO A 314 0.27 -2.33 -40.62
C PRO A 314 0.05 -2.61 -39.13
N LEU A 315 1.06 -3.24 -38.50
CA LEU A 315 1.09 -3.58 -37.09
C LEU A 315 1.18 -2.31 -36.23
N THR A 316 0.05 -1.81 -35.75
CA THR A 316 0.04 -0.98 -34.54
C THR A 316 0.07 -1.93 -33.33
N CYS A 317 1.18 -1.97 -32.59
CA CYS A 317 1.27 -2.70 -31.33
C CYS A 317 0.37 -2.05 -30.27
N THR A 318 -0.84 -2.55 -30.12
CA THR A 318 -1.69 -2.28 -28.96
C THR A 318 -1.13 -3.05 -27.77
N TRP A 319 -0.22 -2.41 -27.03
CA TRP A 319 0.14 -2.86 -25.69
C TRP A 319 -1.12 -2.84 -24.83
N MET A 320 -1.55 -3.99 -24.32
CA MET A 320 -2.60 -4.08 -23.30
C MET A 320 -2.16 -3.28 -22.06
N LYS A 321 -2.65 -2.05 -21.95
CA LYS A 321 -2.62 -1.23 -20.74
C LYS A 321 -3.45 -1.90 -19.64
N SER A 322 -2.86 -2.85 -18.92
CA SER A 322 -3.41 -3.30 -17.64
C SER A 322 -3.00 -2.31 -16.55
N LYS A 323 -3.89 -1.37 -16.22
CA LYS A 323 -3.72 -0.29 -15.22
C LYS A 323 -3.31 -0.77 -13.80
N GLY A 324 -3.24 -2.08 -13.56
CA GLY A 324 -2.82 -2.66 -12.28
C GLY A 324 -1.31 -2.91 -12.11
N LYS A 325 -0.54 -3.04 -13.21
CA LYS A 325 0.89 -3.43 -13.13
C LYS A 325 1.84 -2.24 -12.93
N GLU A 326 1.47 -1.06 -13.43
CA GLU A 326 2.28 0.16 -13.30
C GLU A 326 2.34 0.66 -11.85
N LYS A 327 1.25 0.50 -11.08
CA LYS A 327 1.22 0.78 -9.63
C LYS A 327 2.11 -0.17 -8.83
N ARG A 328 2.19 -1.46 -9.20
CA ARG A 328 3.08 -2.43 -8.55
C ARG A 328 4.55 -2.14 -8.83
N ALA A 329 4.88 -1.75 -10.07
CA ALA A 329 6.24 -1.36 -10.44
C ALA A 329 6.69 -0.09 -9.68
N GLN A 330 5.82 0.89 -9.50
CA GLN A 330 6.11 2.11 -8.72
C GLN A 330 6.23 1.85 -7.21
N LEU A 331 5.43 0.95 -6.64
CA LEU A 331 5.56 0.52 -5.24
C LEU A 331 6.86 -0.27 -5.00
N TRP A 332 7.27 -1.10 -5.98
CA TRP A 332 8.51 -1.86 -5.93
C TRP A 332 9.75 -0.96 -6.07
N ALA A 333 9.71 0.05 -6.94
CA ALA A 333 10.77 1.06 -7.07
C ALA A 333 10.98 1.89 -5.79
N ARG A 334 9.91 2.18 -5.04
CA ARG A 334 10.00 2.88 -3.73
C ARG A 334 10.61 2.03 -2.61
N SER A 335 10.54 0.70 -2.70
CA SER A 335 11.21 -0.21 -1.77
C SER A 335 12.73 -0.27 -2.02
N LEU A 336 13.16 -0.09 -3.27
CA LEU A 336 14.58 -0.11 -3.67
C LEU A 336 15.36 1.16 -3.28
N HIS A 337 14.71 2.31 -3.15
CA HIS A 337 15.35 3.58 -2.73
C HIS A 337 15.46 3.77 -1.21
N ARG A 338 14.84 2.90 -0.40
CA ARG A 338 14.72 3.10 1.06
C ARG A 338 15.88 2.54 1.91
N HIS A 339 16.88 1.91 1.29
CA HIS A 339 18.09 1.41 1.97
C HIS A 339 19.34 2.07 1.38
N GLY A 340 19.68 3.28 1.85
CA GLY A 340 20.86 4.00 1.38
C GLY A 340 22.12 3.66 2.17
N ARG A 341 23.23 3.39 1.45
CA ARG A 341 24.40 4.28 1.42
C ARG A 341 25.08 4.27 0.04
N PRO A 342 25.77 5.37 -0.34
CA PRO A 342 26.14 5.67 -1.71
C PRO A 342 27.63 5.40 -1.95
N THR A 343 27.98 4.42 -2.78
CA THR A 343 29.29 4.37 -3.42
C THR A 343 29.21 3.60 -4.75
N ALA A 344 29.73 4.26 -5.78
CA ALA A 344 29.90 3.86 -7.17
C ALA A 344 29.96 2.35 -7.48
N VAL A 345 29.13 1.90 -8.43
CA VAL A 345 29.58 1.12 -9.60
C VAL A 345 28.66 1.46 -10.78
N SER A 346 29.17 2.36 -11.62
CA SER A 346 28.83 2.45 -13.04
C SER A 346 29.02 1.10 -13.72
N TYR A 347 27.99 0.57 -14.40
CA TYR A 347 28.06 -0.11 -15.70
C TYR A 347 26.68 -0.73 -15.99
N LEU A 348 25.90 -0.07 -16.85
CA LEU A 348 24.97 -0.66 -17.82
C LEU A 348 24.41 0.49 -18.67
N ARG A 349 25.12 0.81 -19.76
CA ARG A 349 24.58 1.61 -20.87
C ARG A 349 23.56 0.75 -21.60
N PHE A 350 22.31 1.19 -21.67
CA PHE A 350 21.46 0.94 -22.84
C PHE A 350 20.70 2.22 -23.19
N ALA A 351 21.00 2.72 -24.39
CA ALA A 351 20.31 3.68 -25.25
C ALA A 351 19.66 4.93 -24.61
N ARG A 352 20.36 6.08 -24.73
CA ARG A 352 19.72 7.41 -24.81
C ARG A 352 19.10 7.60 -26.20
N PRO A 353 17.90 8.19 -26.33
CA PRO A 353 17.59 9.07 -27.45
C PRO A 353 18.20 10.46 -27.20
N ARG A 354 18.53 11.15 -28.29
CA ARG A 354 19.22 12.44 -28.33
C ARG A 354 18.49 13.53 -27.56
N SER A 355 19.31 14.43 -27.01
CA SER A 355 19.00 15.77 -26.55
C SER A 355 18.37 16.60 -27.65
N ASP A 356 17.22 17.20 -27.38
CA ASP A 356 16.96 18.65 -27.43
C ASP A 356 15.63 18.90 -26.69
N ASP A 357 15.48 20.09 -26.12
CA ASP A 357 14.39 20.59 -25.25
C ASP A 357 14.49 20.33 -23.73
N PHE A 358 15.42 21.08 -23.11
CA PHE A 358 15.26 21.56 -21.74
C PHE A 358 14.16 22.64 -21.69
N CYS A 359 13.10 22.42 -20.89
CA CYS A 359 12.54 23.35 -19.89
C CYS A 359 11.08 22.96 -19.52
N ASN A 360 10.78 23.09 -18.22
CA ASN A 360 9.44 23.06 -17.60
C ASN A 360 8.73 21.70 -17.47
N PHE A 361 8.94 21.03 -16.33
CA PHE A 361 7.95 20.09 -15.78
C PHE A 361 7.43 20.62 -14.44
N ALA A 362 6.23 21.20 -14.48
CA ALA A 362 5.34 21.34 -13.34
C ALA A 362 4.88 19.95 -12.85
N PRO A 363 4.61 19.76 -11.55
CA PRO A 363 4.18 18.46 -11.04
C PRO A 363 2.76 18.14 -11.54
N ALA A 364 2.65 17.07 -12.33
CA ALA A 364 1.39 16.53 -12.79
C ALA A 364 0.54 16.03 -11.59
N HIS A 365 -0.62 16.66 -11.39
CA HIS A 365 -1.71 16.15 -10.58
C HIS A 365 -2.16 14.78 -11.10
N PHE A 366 -1.84 13.71 -10.36
CA PHE A 366 -2.40 12.38 -10.63
C PHE A 366 -3.74 12.22 -9.90
N SER A 367 -4.82 12.60 -10.58
CA SER A 367 -6.19 12.25 -10.20
C SER A 367 -6.46 10.79 -10.60
N LEU A 368 -6.42 9.88 -9.62
CA LEU A 368 -7.11 8.60 -9.73
C LEU A 368 -8.59 8.81 -9.35
N PRO A 369 -9.56 8.19 -10.05
CA PRO A 369 -10.96 8.28 -9.63
C PRO A 369 -11.09 7.64 -8.25
N LEU A 370 -11.48 8.44 -7.26
CA LEU A 370 -11.94 7.97 -5.96
C LEU A 370 -13.20 7.14 -6.21
N LEU A 371 -13.09 5.82 -6.04
CA LEU A 371 -14.24 4.90 -5.98
C LEU A 371 -15.04 5.22 -4.73
N TRP A 372 -16.01 6.13 -4.84
CA TRP A 372 -17.22 6.08 -4.04
C TRP A 372 -18.15 5.12 -4.78
N PRO A 373 -18.54 3.96 -4.24
CA PRO A 373 -19.78 3.36 -4.69
C PRO A 373 -20.88 4.35 -4.34
N LEU A 374 -21.54 4.90 -5.36
CA LEU A 374 -22.89 5.39 -5.22
C LEU A 374 -23.68 4.23 -4.61
N SER A 375 -24.31 4.47 -3.46
CA SER A 375 -25.35 3.62 -2.91
C SER A 375 -26.31 3.28 -4.06
N THR A 376 -26.33 2.00 -4.45
CA THR A 376 -27.46 1.48 -5.20
C THR A 376 -28.67 1.61 -4.30
N HIS A 377 -29.63 2.42 -4.75
CA HIS A 377 -30.97 2.49 -4.18
C HIS A 377 -31.53 1.07 -4.08
N HIS A 378 -31.65 0.55 -2.86
CA HIS A 378 -32.71 -0.40 -2.57
C HIS A 378 -33.86 0.40 -1.95
N SER A 379 -34.79 0.77 -2.82
CA SER A 379 -36.14 1.11 -2.43
C SER A 379 -36.75 -0.11 -1.74
N CYS A 380 -36.96 -0.03 -0.43
CA CYS A 380 -37.94 -0.87 0.25
C CYS A 380 -39.18 0.00 0.45
N PHE A 381 -40.25 -0.37 -0.26
CA PHE A 381 -41.61 -0.16 0.21
C PHE A 381 -41.85 -0.99 1.48
#